data_AF-A0AAU8JF11-F1
#
_entry.id   AF-A0AAU8JF11-F1
#
_cell.length_a   1.000
_cell.length_b   1.000
_cell.length_c   1.000
_cell.angle_alpha   90.00
_cell.angle_beta   90.00
_cell.angle_gamma   90.00
#
_symmetry.space_group_name_H-M   'P 1'
#
loop_
_entity.id
_entity.type
_entity.pdbx_description
1 polymer ?
#
loop_
_entity_poly.entity_id
_entity_poly.type
_entity_poly.pdbx_seq_one_letter_code
_entity_poly.pdbx_strand_id
1 'polypeptide(L)'
;MKVLQWSTFAIATILGAAAIGFNFQGKDDAQFASLFGGTALALISAWAEKKSEEPDQMLRMIQAARLDLFEQLLDRRCHQAYEAAVEVQALPPAQEPIVFNWDLIQTNPDKYAHLAIVGGTGDGKTTLTESLLQFLDEKSIAIDPHWKPGNYPGLPTVAKGRNYGEYPAAPIPFDNLVSGKEDCSYTEAIATIHQEMDRRYKLLKKGAPVGDRYTFILDEYTTFAGVHPKCSGSEVLSLIREARKVGLRLILIVQSDLLKDFKWEGQGAARKSLRWARLGEFAASYASGLKDENLKIWVTSQDYPILVDKMPAFLPVPLSPMKSLEAVSNSTKDNHSAIAKYLEDIYQLPGYEPNDRTSDPVQDSSPDAPPGANDAPIDVSESQPSESKGRTGISEVAKEGFPAALLPLHQLAPMIQNLKNERQNQAQIIALLWGISKGGNPKYYKAVEEFKSIQES
;
A
#
# COMPACT_ATOMS: atom_id res chain seq x y z
N MET A 1 -7.85 50.46 68.58
CA MET A 1 -8.03 49.07 69.08
C MET A 1 -9.32 48.40 68.62
N LYS A 2 -10.52 48.98 68.84
CA LYS A 2 -11.79 48.31 68.45
C LYS A 2 -11.93 48.00 66.95
N VAL A 3 -11.44 48.86 66.06
CA VAL A 3 -11.50 48.63 64.59
C VAL A 3 -10.62 47.46 64.14
N LEU A 4 -9.50 47.19 64.84
CA LEU A 4 -8.55 46.13 64.50
C LEU A 4 -9.03 44.74 64.96
N GLN A 5 -9.81 44.68 66.05
CA GLN A 5 -10.45 43.42 66.51
C GLN A 5 -11.56 42.95 65.57
N TRP A 6 -12.26 43.87 64.92
CA TRP A 6 -13.34 43.53 63.99
C TRP A 6 -12.82 43.02 62.65
N SER A 7 -11.68 43.52 62.16
CA SER A 7 -11.07 43.04 60.91
C SER A 7 -10.47 41.64 61.05
N THR A 8 -9.86 41.30 62.19
CA THR A 8 -9.34 39.94 62.45
C THR A 8 -10.46 38.93 62.62
N PHE A 9 -11.54 39.30 63.32
CA PHE A 9 -12.73 38.45 63.42
C PHE A 9 -13.38 38.23 62.06
N ALA A 10 -13.45 39.27 61.22
CA ALA A 10 -13.94 39.16 59.85
C ALA A 10 -13.06 38.25 58.98
N ILE A 11 -11.73 38.34 59.06
CA ILE A 11 -10.81 37.48 58.28
C ILE A 11 -10.90 36.02 58.74
N ALA A 12 -10.93 35.75 60.05
CA ALA A 12 -11.13 34.40 60.58
C ALA A 12 -12.49 33.81 60.17
N THR A 13 -13.53 34.65 60.13
CA THR A 13 -14.87 34.25 59.68
C THR A 13 -14.91 34.00 58.16
N ILE A 14 -14.21 34.80 57.36
CA ILE A 14 -14.11 34.61 55.89
C ILE A 14 -13.32 33.33 55.56
N LEU A 15 -12.22 33.06 56.28
CA LEU A 15 -11.44 31.83 56.10
C LEU A 15 -12.22 30.59 56.57
N GLY A 16 -12.96 30.70 57.68
CA GLY A 16 -13.86 29.65 58.15
C GLY A 16 -15.03 29.41 57.20
N ALA A 17 -15.64 30.46 56.64
CA ALA A 17 -16.73 30.35 55.67
C ALA A 17 -16.25 29.81 54.31
N ALA A 18 -15.03 30.18 53.87
CA ALA A 18 -14.41 29.59 52.68
C ALA A 18 -14.13 28.09 52.86
N ALA A 19 -13.77 27.64 54.07
CA ALA A 19 -13.64 26.23 54.38
C ALA A 19 -15.00 25.48 54.42
N ILE A 20 -16.12 26.17 54.72
CA ILE A 20 -17.46 25.55 54.75
C ILE A 20 -18.14 25.58 53.37
N GLY A 21 -17.77 26.53 52.49
CA GLY A 21 -18.38 26.71 51.16
C GLY A 21 -17.87 25.76 50.07
N PHE A 22 -16.79 25.02 50.29
CA PHE A 22 -16.37 23.95 49.39
C PHE A 22 -17.17 22.68 49.69
N ASN A 23 -17.98 22.25 48.72
CA ASN A 23 -18.77 21.04 48.83
C ASN A 23 -17.83 19.83 48.65
N PHE A 24 -17.27 19.38 49.76
CA PHE A 24 -16.26 18.35 49.84
C PHE A 24 -16.86 16.96 49.65
N GLN A 25 -16.54 16.29 48.53
CA GLN A 25 -17.08 14.96 48.18
C GLN A 25 -15.99 13.86 48.09
N GLY A 26 -14.72 14.19 48.30
CA GLY A 26 -13.60 13.23 48.26
C GLY A 26 -12.83 13.07 49.59
N LYS A 27 -12.04 11.99 49.72
CA LYS A 27 -11.13 11.79 50.87
C LYS A 27 -10.03 12.87 50.96
N ASP A 28 -9.65 13.46 49.82
CA ASP A 28 -8.62 14.50 49.73
C ASP A 28 -9.09 15.85 50.29
N ASP A 29 -10.40 16.06 50.28
CA ASP A 29 -11.05 17.27 50.74
C ASP A 29 -11.00 17.45 52.27
N ALA A 30 -11.10 16.33 53.00
CA ALA A 30 -10.98 16.31 54.46
C ALA A 30 -9.55 16.68 54.91
N GLN A 31 -8.53 16.31 54.13
CA GLN A 31 -7.15 16.71 54.40
C GLN A 31 -6.96 18.20 54.17
N PHE A 32 -7.55 18.76 53.11
CA PHE A 32 -7.55 20.19 52.84
C PHE A 32 -8.20 21.01 53.96
N ALA A 33 -9.38 20.59 54.44
CA ALA A 33 -10.06 21.25 55.54
C ALA A 33 -9.24 21.23 56.85
N SER A 34 -8.56 20.10 57.14
CA SER A 34 -7.69 19.98 58.31
C SER A 34 -6.44 20.88 58.22
N LEU A 35 -5.88 21.05 57.01
CA LEU A 35 -4.70 21.86 56.78
C LEU A 35 -4.99 23.35 57.00
N PHE A 36 -6.08 23.85 56.39
CA PHE A 36 -6.52 25.24 56.53
C PHE A 36 -7.04 25.54 57.95
N GLY A 37 -7.75 24.59 58.57
CA GLY A 37 -8.16 24.71 59.97
C GLY A 37 -6.97 24.79 60.92
N GLY A 38 -5.94 23.96 60.71
CA GLY A 38 -4.71 23.99 61.48
C GLY A 38 -3.90 25.27 61.31
N THR A 39 -3.80 25.81 60.08
CA THR A 39 -3.11 27.11 59.85
C THR A 39 -3.87 28.26 60.50
N ALA A 40 -5.20 28.28 60.41
CA ALA A 40 -6.01 29.31 61.07
C ALA A 40 -5.84 29.27 62.59
N LEU A 41 -5.82 28.09 63.19
CA LEU A 41 -5.58 27.90 64.64
C LEU A 41 -4.17 28.34 65.06
N ALA A 42 -3.14 28.00 64.29
CA ALA A 42 -1.76 28.40 64.55
C ALA A 42 -1.58 29.94 64.45
N LEU A 43 -2.29 30.58 63.52
CA LEU A 43 -2.29 32.04 63.40
C LEU A 43 -3.01 32.72 64.56
N ILE A 44 -4.12 32.13 65.03
CA ILE A 44 -4.85 32.61 66.20
C ILE A 44 -4.01 32.45 67.48
N SER A 45 -3.29 31.34 67.63
CA SER A 45 -2.42 31.11 68.80
C SER A 45 -1.20 32.03 68.80
N ALA A 46 -0.53 32.21 67.65
CA ALA A 46 0.59 33.13 67.51
C ALA A 46 0.18 34.60 67.78
N TRP A 47 -1.04 34.98 67.35
CA TRP A 47 -1.61 36.29 67.64
C TRP A 47 -1.88 36.49 69.14
N ALA A 48 -2.33 35.44 69.84
CA ALA A 48 -2.61 35.50 71.27
C ALA A 48 -1.34 35.67 72.12
N GLU A 49 -0.20 35.14 71.67
CA GLU A 49 1.07 35.22 72.39
C GLU A 49 1.88 36.51 72.11
N LYS A 50 1.82 37.07 70.89
CA LYS A 50 2.59 38.27 70.52
C LYS A 50 1.72 39.53 70.48
N LYS A 51 1.48 40.12 71.66
CA LYS A 51 0.70 41.37 71.80
C LYS A 51 1.41 42.67 71.37
N SER A 52 2.66 42.63 70.87
CA SER A 52 3.46 43.86 70.67
C SER A 52 4.26 43.96 69.37
N GLU A 53 4.06 43.09 68.37
CA GLU A 53 4.74 43.25 67.08
C GLU A 53 3.86 43.99 66.05
N GLU A 54 4.54 44.73 65.17
CA GLU A 54 3.89 45.55 64.14
C GLU A 54 3.05 44.67 63.19
N PRO A 55 1.78 45.02 62.93
CA PRO A 55 0.84 44.20 62.16
C PRO A 55 1.35 43.86 60.74
N ASP A 56 2.24 44.67 60.17
CA ASP A 56 2.82 44.45 58.85
C ASP A 56 3.77 43.24 58.82
N GLN A 57 4.48 42.96 59.92
CA GLN A 57 5.37 41.80 60.01
C GLN A 57 4.55 40.50 60.06
N MET A 58 3.42 40.53 60.76
CA MET A 58 2.49 39.40 60.83
C MET A 58 1.86 39.10 59.46
N LEU A 59 1.46 40.14 58.71
CA LEU A 59 0.91 39.97 57.37
C LEU A 59 1.93 39.34 56.41
N ARG A 60 3.21 39.73 56.49
CA ARG A 60 4.28 39.11 55.69
C ARG A 60 4.49 37.65 56.04
N MET A 61 4.43 37.28 57.32
CA MET A 61 4.54 35.88 57.75
C MET A 61 3.37 35.03 57.24
N ILE A 62 2.14 35.57 57.27
CA ILE A 62 0.95 34.89 56.73
C ILE A 62 1.08 34.68 55.22
N GLN A 63 1.53 35.70 54.49
CA GLN A 63 1.72 35.61 53.04
C GLN A 63 2.81 34.60 52.68
N ALA A 64 3.94 34.58 53.40
CA ALA A 64 5.02 33.62 53.20
C ALA A 64 4.56 32.17 53.47
N ALA A 65 3.87 31.93 54.59
CA ALA A 65 3.33 30.61 54.93
C ALA A 65 2.29 30.11 53.92
N ARG A 66 1.48 31.02 53.35
CA ARG A 66 0.52 30.68 52.30
C ARG A 66 1.21 30.28 50.99
N LEU A 67 2.30 30.97 50.63
CA LEU A 67 3.05 30.67 49.41
C LEU A 67 3.73 29.29 49.52
N ASP A 68 4.39 29.02 50.65
CA ASP A 68 5.05 27.74 50.94
C ASP A 68 4.04 26.57 50.94
N LEU A 69 2.87 26.76 51.56
CA LEU A 69 1.80 25.75 51.53
C LEU A 69 1.29 25.48 50.10
N PHE A 70 1.19 26.53 49.28
CA PHE A 70 0.74 26.41 47.90
C PHE A 70 1.77 25.66 47.03
N GLU A 71 3.07 25.96 47.21
CA GLU A 71 4.16 25.25 46.54
C GLU A 71 4.19 23.77 46.91
N GLN A 72 4.03 23.43 48.20
CA GLN A 72 3.97 22.03 48.68
C GLN A 72 2.77 21.26 48.11
N LEU A 73 1.61 21.91 47.97
CA LEU A 73 0.42 21.30 47.40
C LEU A 73 0.53 21.09 45.88
N LEU A 74 1.17 22.03 45.18
CA LEU A 74 1.47 21.88 43.75
C LEU A 74 2.46 20.73 43.52
N ASP A 75 3.53 20.66 44.30
CA ASP A 75 4.54 19.61 44.16
C ASP A 75 3.96 18.21 44.42
N ARG A 76 3.11 18.07 45.44
CA ARG A 76 2.39 16.81 45.70
C ARG A 76 1.45 16.41 44.56
N ARG A 77 0.70 17.35 43.98
CA ARG A 77 -0.20 17.04 42.86
C ARG A 77 0.58 16.69 41.60
N CYS A 78 1.70 17.38 41.34
CA CYS A 78 2.60 17.05 40.25
C CYS A 78 3.21 15.66 40.44
N HIS A 79 3.66 15.32 41.65
CA HIS A 79 4.18 13.99 41.96
C HIS A 79 3.11 12.89 41.84
N GLN A 80 1.89 13.10 42.36
CA GLN A 80 0.81 12.12 42.23
C GLN A 80 0.36 11.94 40.77
N ALA A 81 0.26 13.04 40.00
CA ALA A 81 -0.04 12.96 38.57
C ALA A 81 1.10 12.28 37.80
N TYR A 82 2.35 12.50 38.20
CA TYR A 82 3.52 11.83 37.64
C TYR A 82 3.54 10.35 37.99
N GLU A 83 3.32 9.94 39.24
CA GLU A 83 3.24 8.55 39.66
C GLU A 83 2.08 7.81 38.99
N ALA A 84 0.90 8.45 38.88
CA ALA A 84 -0.24 7.89 38.14
C ALA A 84 0.03 7.83 36.62
N ALA A 85 0.82 8.74 36.08
CA ALA A 85 1.27 8.70 34.69
C ALA A 85 2.45 7.74 34.47
N VAL A 86 3.18 7.34 35.52
CA VAL A 86 4.30 6.40 35.48
C VAL A 86 3.84 4.96 35.68
N GLU A 87 2.68 4.72 36.30
CA GLU A 87 1.95 3.45 36.23
C GLU A 87 1.29 3.24 34.85
N VAL A 88 2.01 3.58 33.77
CA VAL A 88 1.72 3.05 32.44
C VAL A 88 1.94 1.55 32.55
N GLN A 89 0.85 0.78 32.68
CA GLN A 89 0.90 -0.66 32.47
C GLN A 89 1.69 -0.89 31.19
N ALA A 90 2.87 -1.48 31.33
CA ALA A 90 3.70 -1.83 30.19
C ALA A 90 2.80 -2.65 29.25
N LEU A 91 2.45 -2.06 28.11
CA LEU A 91 1.64 -2.75 27.13
C LEU A 91 2.34 -4.08 26.87
N PRO A 92 1.60 -5.21 26.87
CA PRO A 92 2.21 -6.49 26.56
C PRO A 92 3.01 -6.32 25.26
N PRO A 93 4.24 -6.86 25.19
CA PRO A 93 5.12 -6.66 24.05
C PRO A 93 4.34 -6.98 22.78
N ALA A 94 4.34 -6.04 21.84
CA ALA A 94 3.57 -6.18 20.60
C ALA A 94 3.93 -7.52 19.96
N GLN A 95 2.93 -8.37 19.76
CA GLN A 95 3.15 -9.68 19.17
C GLN A 95 3.68 -9.48 17.75
N GLU A 96 4.85 -10.05 17.46
CA GLU A 96 5.41 -9.98 16.12
C GLU A 96 4.45 -10.64 15.12
N PRO A 97 4.20 -10.01 13.95
CA PRO A 97 3.27 -10.55 12.98
C PRO A 97 3.84 -11.81 12.33
N ILE A 98 2.96 -12.75 11.99
CA ILE A 98 3.35 -13.98 11.29
C ILE A 98 3.73 -13.62 9.86
N VAL A 99 5.01 -13.80 9.54
CA VAL A 99 5.58 -13.50 8.22
C VAL A 99 5.21 -14.59 7.20
N PHE A 100 4.95 -14.19 5.96
CA PHE A 100 4.68 -15.06 4.84
C PHE A 100 5.90 -15.92 4.50
N ASN A 101 5.71 -17.24 4.42
CA ASN A 101 6.74 -18.17 3.97
C ASN A 101 6.66 -18.36 2.43
N TRP A 102 7.71 -17.93 1.72
CA TRP A 102 7.80 -18.06 0.27
C TRP A 102 7.85 -19.50 -0.24
N ASP A 103 8.30 -20.46 0.58
CA ASP A 103 8.29 -21.90 0.24
C ASP A 103 6.87 -22.42 -0.03
N LEU A 104 5.85 -21.72 0.46
CA LEU A 104 4.45 -22.05 0.20
C LEU A 104 4.12 -21.97 -1.30
N ILE A 105 4.81 -21.13 -2.07
CA ILE A 105 4.58 -21.01 -3.52
C ILE A 105 5.01 -22.30 -4.24
N GLN A 106 6.13 -22.89 -3.83
CA GLN A 106 6.63 -24.14 -4.40
C GLN A 106 5.85 -25.35 -3.85
N THR A 107 5.63 -25.40 -2.54
CA THR A 107 5.01 -26.55 -1.86
C THR A 107 3.49 -26.64 -2.02
N ASN A 108 2.81 -25.52 -2.28
CA ASN A 108 1.36 -25.47 -2.51
C ASN A 108 1.00 -24.83 -3.86
N PRO A 109 1.45 -25.42 -4.97
CA PRO A 109 1.35 -24.83 -6.31
C PRO A 109 -0.09 -24.57 -6.75
N ASP A 110 -1.07 -25.36 -6.30
CA ASP A 110 -2.48 -25.13 -6.62
C ASP A 110 -3.08 -23.90 -5.91
N LYS A 111 -2.60 -23.61 -4.69
CA LYS A 111 -3.07 -22.48 -3.87
C LYS A 111 -2.37 -21.18 -4.23
N TYR A 112 -1.14 -21.28 -4.72
CA TYR A 112 -0.26 -20.19 -5.15
C TYR A 112 0.09 -20.38 -6.64
N ALA A 113 -0.93 -20.65 -7.44
CA ALA A 113 -0.76 -20.95 -8.86
C ALA A 113 -0.40 -19.73 -9.69
N HIS A 114 -0.91 -18.57 -9.31
CA HIS A 114 -0.65 -17.31 -10.00
C HIS A 114 -0.37 -16.21 -8.96
N LEU A 115 0.58 -15.33 -9.30
CA LEU A 115 1.04 -14.22 -8.46
C LEU A 115 0.88 -12.92 -9.24
N ALA A 116 0.45 -11.86 -8.57
CA ALA A 116 0.52 -10.49 -9.05
C ALA A 116 1.45 -9.71 -8.12
N ILE A 117 2.49 -9.09 -8.68
CA ILE A 117 3.45 -8.26 -7.97
C ILE A 117 3.18 -6.81 -8.33
N VAL A 118 2.75 -6.02 -7.33
CA VAL A 118 2.40 -4.61 -7.50
C VAL A 118 3.33 -3.71 -6.70
N GLY A 119 3.78 -2.64 -7.35
CA GLY A 119 4.67 -1.65 -6.76
C GLY A 119 4.93 -0.48 -7.74
N GLY A 120 5.37 0.64 -7.20
CA GLY A 120 5.84 1.79 -7.96
C GLY A 120 7.11 1.49 -8.76
N THR A 121 7.53 2.48 -9.55
CA THR A 121 8.82 2.42 -10.27
C THR A 121 9.95 2.45 -9.25
N GLY A 122 10.84 1.45 -9.29
CA GLY A 122 11.97 1.35 -8.35
C GLY A 122 11.70 0.51 -7.10
N ASP A 123 10.46 0.09 -6.84
CA ASP A 123 10.10 -0.70 -5.65
C ASP A 123 10.61 -2.15 -5.66
N GLY A 124 11.45 -2.53 -6.64
CA GLY A 124 12.06 -3.86 -6.70
C GLY A 124 11.16 -4.97 -7.24
N LYS A 125 10.16 -4.68 -8.08
CA LYS A 125 9.27 -5.70 -8.68
C LYS A 125 10.03 -6.78 -9.45
N THR A 126 10.93 -6.38 -10.34
CA THR A 126 11.80 -7.29 -11.12
C THR A 126 12.72 -8.06 -10.18
N THR A 127 13.33 -7.38 -9.20
CA THR A 127 14.22 -8.01 -8.19
C THR A 127 13.51 -9.07 -7.36
N LEU A 128 12.29 -8.81 -6.89
CA LEU A 128 11.48 -9.80 -6.17
C LEU A 128 11.16 -11.00 -7.07
N THR A 129 10.82 -10.73 -8.34
CA THR A 129 10.54 -11.79 -9.31
C THR A 129 11.77 -12.67 -9.53
N GLU A 130 12.91 -12.08 -9.85
CA GLU A 130 14.19 -12.78 -10.05
C GLU A 130 14.60 -13.59 -8.81
N SER A 131 14.38 -13.04 -7.62
CA SER A 131 14.65 -13.79 -6.39
C SER A 131 13.70 -14.97 -6.23
N LEU A 132 12.39 -14.77 -6.44
CA LEU A 132 11.39 -15.83 -6.35
C LEU A 132 11.68 -16.99 -7.32
N LEU A 133 12.11 -16.69 -8.55
CA LEU A 133 12.43 -17.71 -9.55
C LEU A 133 13.55 -18.66 -9.09
N GLN A 134 14.42 -18.25 -8.17
CA GLN A 134 15.48 -19.11 -7.62
C GLN A 134 14.92 -20.20 -6.68
N PHE A 135 13.70 -20.01 -6.16
CA PHE A 135 12.99 -20.99 -5.34
C PHE A 135 12.06 -21.88 -6.18
N LEU A 136 11.73 -21.46 -7.40
CA LEU A 136 10.88 -22.23 -8.28
C LEU A 136 11.74 -23.22 -9.07
N ASP A 137 11.62 -24.51 -8.74
CA ASP A 137 12.19 -25.61 -9.51
C ASP A 137 11.35 -25.89 -10.78
N GLU A 138 11.10 -24.84 -11.56
CA GLU A 138 10.20 -24.86 -12.72
C GLU A 138 10.83 -24.10 -13.89
N LYS A 139 10.54 -24.53 -15.13
CA LYS A 139 10.98 -23.81 -16.33
C LYS A 139 10.30 -22.44 -16.37
N SER A 140 11.08 -21.39 -16.54
CA SER A 140 10.59 -20.02 -16.43
C SER A 140 10.92 -19.22 -17.69
N ILE A 141 10.01 -18.31 -18.09
CA ILE A 141 10.14 -17.47 -19.28
C ILE A 141 9.65 -16.06 -18.95
N ALA A 142 10.41 -15.04 -19.34
CA ALA A 142 9.98 -13.65 -19.26
C ALA A 142 9.39 -13.15 -20.58
N ILE A 143 8.25 -12.46 -20.49
CA ILE A 143 7.61 -11.73 -21.58
C ILE A 143 7.72 -10.26 -21.21
N ASP A 144 8.77 -9.59 -21.69
CA ASP A 144 9.19 -8.26 -21.25
C ASP A 144 9.32 -7.28 -22.43
N PRO A 145 8.29 -6.47 -22.69
CA PRO A 145 8.31 -5.47 -23.75
C PRO A 145 9.27 -4.32 -23.51
N HIS A 146 9.71 -4.12 -22.27
CA HIS A 146 10.64 -3.06 -21.91
C HIS A 146 12.01 -3.60 -21.50
N TRP A 147 12.34 -4.81 -21.98
CA TRP A 147 13.57 -5.50 -21.66
C TRP A 147 14.81 -4.66 -21.92
N LYS A 148 15.74 -4.76 -20.96
CA LYS A 148 17.07 -4.17 -21.02
C LYS A 148 18.12 -5.25 -20.73
N PRO A 149 19.34 -5.13 -21.28
CA PRO A 149 20.44 -6.01 -20.91
C PRO A 149 20.60 -6.09 -19.39
N GLY A 150 20.60 -7.30 -18.85
CA GLY A 150 20.70 -7.58 -17.41
C GLY A 150 19.38 -7.93 -16.74
N ASN A 151 18.22 -7.58 -17.31
CA ASN A 151 16.93 -8.08 -16.80
C ASN A 151 16.82 -9.59 -17.06
N TYR A 152 16.39 -10.33 -16.03
CA TYR A 152 16.16 -11.78 -16.08
C TYR A 152 17.39 -12.57 -16.60
N PRO A 153 18.55 -12.46 -15.92
CA PRO A 153 19.78 -13.08 -16.39
C PRO A 153 19.65 -14.61 -16.49
N GLY A 154 20.00 -15.15 -17.65
CA GLY A 154 19.93 -16.60 -17.93
C GLY A 154 18.51 -17.12 -18.24
N LEU A 155 17.50 -16.25 -18.28
CA LEU A 155 16.12 -16.63 -18.59
C LEU A 155 15.80 -16.38 -20.07
N PRO A 156 15.12 -17.31 -20.76
CA PRO A 156 14.47 -17.03 -22.03
C PRO A 156 13.55 -15.81 -21.88
N THR A 157 13.80 -14.79 -22.69
CA THR A 157 13.03 -13.54 -22.67
C THR A 157 12.58 -13.20 -24.08
N VAL A 158 11.28 -12.92 -24.25
CA VAL A 158 10.62 -12.59 -25.52
C VAL A 158 9.85 -11.26 -25.42
N ALA A 159 9.25 -10.85 -26.53
CA ALA A 159 8.47 -9.61 -26.71
C ALA A 159 9.27 -8.32 -26.58
N LYS A 160 10.59 -8.38 -26.78
CA LYS A 160 11.52 -7.28 -26.52
C LYS A 160 11.21 -6.05 -27.39
N GLY A 161 11.64 -4.87 -26.95
CA GLY A 161 11.59 -3.67 -27.80
C GLY A 161 10.18 -3.15 -28.09
N ARG A 162 9.27 -3.25 -27.11
CA ARG A 162 7.84 -2.89 -27.21
C ARG A 162 7.09 -3.72 -28.25
N ASN A 163 7.52 -4.96 -28.47
CA ASN A 163 6.87 -5.87 -29.41
C ASN A 163 5.59 -6.46 -28.82
N TYR A 164 4.53 -5.65 -28.78
CA TYR A 164 3.21 -6.08 -28.30
C TYR A 164 2.48 -6.96 -29.33
N GLY A 165 2.68 -6.68 -30.63
CA GLY A 165 2.11 -7.43 -31.76
C GLY A 165 0.59 -7.38 -31.84
N GLU A 166 0.03 -7.87 -32.95
CA GLU A 166 -1.40 -8.15 -33.03
C GLU A 166 -1.68 -9.59 -32.61
N TYR A 167 -2.88 -9.85 -32.08
CA TYR A 167 -3.24 -11.21 -31.70
C TYR A 167 -3.26 -12.12 -32.94
N PRO A 168 -2.43 -13.18 -32.98
CA PRO A 168 -2.21 -13.90 -34.21
C PRO A 168 -3.40 -14.82 -34.55
N ALA A 169 -3.57 -15.13 -35.83
CA ALA A 169 -4.52 -16.15 -36.27
C ALA A 169 -4.09 -17.57 -35.86
N ALA A 170 -2.78 -17.81 -35.76
CA ALA A 170 -2.19 -19.07 -35.33
C ALA A 170 -1.05 -18.81 -34.33
N PRO A 171 -1.02 -19.49 -33.17
CA PRO A 171 0.09 -19.39 -32.22
C PRO A 171 1.39 -19.97 -32.78
N ILE A 172 2.52 -19.55 -32.22
CA ILE A 172 3.84 -20.14 -32.53
C ILE A 172 4.00 -21.50 -31.82
N PRO A 173 4.93 -22.37 -32.25
CA PRO A 173 5.23 -23.59 -31.52
C PRO A 173 5.63 -23.31 -30.06
N PHE A 174 5.06 -24.06 -29.12
CA PHE A 174 5.32 -23.86 -27.68
C PHE A 174 6.82 -23.98 -27.34
N ASP A 175 7.54 -24.88 -28.02
CA ASP A 175 8.99 -25.05 -27.85
C ASP A 175 9.80 -23.80 -28.26
N ASN A 176 9.32 -23.03 -29.24
CA ASN A 176 9.96 -21.77 -29.64
C ASN A 176 9.80 -20.72 -28.53
N LEU A 177 8.59 -20.61 -27.95
CA LEU A 177 8.33 -19.72 -26.81
C LEU A 177 9.20 -20.07 -25.60
N VAL A 178 9.23 -21.34 -25.19
CA VAL A 178 9.95 -21.73 -23.96
C VAL A 178 11.46 -21.72 -24.10
N SER A 179 11.98 -21.89 -25.31
CA SER A 179 13.41 -21.81 -25.57
C SER A 179 13.90 -20.36 -25.77
N GLY A 180 13.00 -19.43 -26.11
CA GLY A 180 13.35 -18.04 -26.43
C GLY A 180 14.33 -17.91 -27.60
N LYS A 181 14.43 -18.93 -28.47
CA LYS A 181 15.32 -18.93 -29.64
C LYS A 181 14.93 -17.88 -30.65
N GLU A 182 13.63 -17.68 -30.80
CA GLU A 182 13.03 -16.66 -31.67
C GLU A 182 12.29 -15.68 -30.78
N ASP A 183 12.47 -14.39 -31.04
CA ASP A 183 11.66 -13.37 -30.40
C ASP A 183 10.25 -13.42 -31.00
N CYS A 184 9.23 -13.36 -30.14
CA CYS A 184 7.84 -13.29 -30.55
C CYS A 184 7.19 -12.09 -29.88
N SER A 185 6.06 -11.63 -30.40
CA SER A 185 5.30 -10.57 -29.75
C SER A 185 4.64 -11.04 -28.45
N TYR A 186 4.22 -10.08 -27.63
CA TYR A 186 3.51 -10.33 -26.38
C TYR A 186 2.21 -11.11 -26.62
N THR A 187 1.43 -10.69 -27.63
CA THR A 187 0.16 -11.35 -27.97
C THR A 187 0.36 -12.77 -28.52
N GLU A 188 1.40 -13.02 -29.33
CA GLU A 188 1.78 -14.37 -29.76
C GLU A 188 2.16 -15.28 -28.59
N ALA A 189 2.91 -14.74 -27.61
CA ALA A 189 3.25 -15.48 -26.40
C ALA A 189 1.98 -15.90 -25.62
N ILE A 190 1.04 -14.97 -25.41
CA ILE A 190 -0.24 -15.28 -24.73
C ILE A 190 -1.05 -16.33 -25.49
N ALA A 191 -1.21 -16.17 -26.81
CA ALA A 191 -1.93 -17.13 -27.65
C ALA A 191 -1.30 -18.54 -27.58
N THR A 192 0.03 -18.60 -27.55
CA THR A 192 0.80 -19.84 -27.45
C THR A 192 0.62 -20.52 -26.09
N ILE A 193 0.62 -19.75 -25.00
CA ILE A 193 0.35 -20.26 -23.65
C ILE A 193 -1.09 -20.82 -23.57
N HIS A 194 -2.07 -20.13 -24.17
CA HIS A 194 -3.46 -20.60 -24.21
C HIS A 194 -3.59 -21.91 -25.00
N GLN A 195 -2.95 -22.01 -26.16
CA GLN A 195 -2.96 -23.24 -26.95
C GLN A 195 -2.32 -24.41 -26.19
N GLU A 196 -1.23 -24.17 -25.47
CA GLU A 196 -0.60 -25.20 -24.63
C GLU A 196 -1.53 -25.64 -23.48
N MET A 197 -2.22 -24.69 -22.83
CA MET A 197 -3.23 -25.00 -21.82
C MET A 197 -4.30 -25.96 -22.38
N ASP A 198 -4.86 -25.63 -23.55
CA ASP A 198 -5.88 -26.46 -24.22
C ASP A 198 -5.35 -27.84 -24.60
N ARG A 199 -4.11 -27.91 -25.12
CA ARG A 199 -3.44 -29.17 -25.46
C ARG A 199 -3.31 -30.06 -24.22
N ARG A 200 -2.86 -29.51 -23.10
CA ARG A 200 -2.71 -30.26 -21.83
C ARG A 200 -4.05 -30.73 -21.29
N TYR A 201 -5.11 -29.92 -21.36
CA TYR A 201 -6.46 -30.38 -20.98
C TYR A 201 -6.95 -31.55 -21.83
N LYS A 202 -6.70 -31.53 -23.14
CA LYS A 202 -7.03 -32.66 -24.03
C LYS A 202 -6.25 -33.93 -23.66
N LEU A 203 -4.99 -33.78 -23.24
CA LEU A 203 -4.16 -34.90 -22.77
C LEU A 203 -4.63 -35.43 -21.41
N LEU A 204 -4.94 -34.56 -20.46
CA LEU A 204 -5.52 -34.94 -19.16
C LEU A 204 -6.83 -35.71 -19.31
N LYS A 205 -7.70 -35.29 -20.24
CA LYS A 205 -8.94 -36.01 -20.56
C LYS A 205 -8.69 -37.46 -21.03
N LYS A 206 -7.52 -37.72 -21.62
CA LYS A 206 -7.07 -39.05 -22.06
C LYS A 206 -6.30 -39.81 -20.99
N GLY A 207 -6.18 -39.28 -19.77
CA GLY A 207 -5.47 -39.90 -18.65
C GLY A 207 -3.95 -39.68 -18.64
N ALA A 208 -3.43 -38.79 -19.50
CA ALA A 208 -2.01 -38.42 -19.45
C ALA A 208 -1.71 -37.61 -18.17
N PRO A 209 -0.47 -37.64 -17.66
CA PRO A 209 -0.06 -36.75 -16.57
C PRO A 209 0.01 -35.29 -17.04
N VAL A 210 0.02 -34.34 -16.08
CA VAL A 210 0.09 -32.88 -16.33
C VAL A 210 1.36 -32.46 -17.10
N GLY A 211 2.47 -33.19 -16.92
CA GLY A 211 3.78 -32.86 -17.49
C GLY A 211 4.56 -31.82 -16.68
N ASP A 212 5.63 -31.30 -17.28
CA ASP A 212 6.51 -30.28 -16.69
C ASP A 212 5.76 -28.98 -16.37
N ARG A 213 6.13 -28.32 -15.27
CA ARG A 213 5.57 -27.02 -14.91
C ARG A 213 6.32 -25.88 -15.57
N TYR A 214 5.56 -24.84 -15.94
CA TYR A 214 6.09 -23.63 -16.56
C TYR A 214 5.59 -22.39 -15.84
N THR A 215 6.49 -21.45 -15.59
CA THR A 215 6.21 -20.12 -15.05
C THR A 215 6.42 -19.06 -16.12
N PHE A 216 5.38 -18.29 -16.44
CA PHE A 216 5.47 -17.17 -17.37
C PHE A 216 5.39 -15.86 -16.59
N ILE A 217 6.41 -15.02 -16.76
CA ILE A 217 6.46 -13.67 -16.18
C ILE A 217 5.92 -12.71 -17.24
N LEU A 218 4.80 -12.09 -16.91
CA LEU A 218 4.15 -11.07 -17.72
C LEU A 218 4.61 -9.71 -17.20
N ASP A 219 5.75 -9.23 -17.71
CA ASP A 219 6.27 -7.93 -17.30
C ASP A 219 5.45 -6.79 -17.93
N GLU A 220 5.36 -5.67 -17.22
CA GLU A 220 4.60 -4.48 -17.62
C GLU A 220 3.16 -4.78 -18.09
N TYR A 221 2.50 -5.73 -17.41
CA TYR A 221 1.21 -6.27 -17.83
C TYR A 221 0.12 -5.19 -17.96
N THR A 222 0.11 -4.19 -17.08
CA THR A 222 -0.87 -3.09 -17.15
C THR A 222 -0.73 -2.28 -18.45
N THR A 223 0.49 -2.10 -18.93
CA THR A 223 0.77 -1.42 -20.20
C THR A 223 0.22 -2.25 -21.36
N PHE A 224 0.53 -3.55 -21.37
CA PHE A 224 -0.02 -4.49 -22.35
C PHE A 224 -1.57 -4.49 -22.34
N ALA A 225 -2.20 -4.52 -21.17
CA ALA A 225 -3.65 -4.52 -21.05
C ALA A 225 -4.30 -3.23 -21.58
N GLY A 226 -3.58 -2.10 -21.49
CA GLY A 226 -3.98 -0.84 -22.12
C GLY A 226 -3.97 -0.90 -23.65
N VAL A 227 -2.93 -1.52 -24.24
CA VAL A 227 -2.76 -1.63 -25.70
C VAL A 227 -3.69 -2.70 -26.30
N HIS A 228 -3.84 -3.84 -25.63
CA HIS A 228 -4.63 -4.99 -26.10
C HIS A 228 -5.72 -5.39 -25.09
N PRO A 229 -6.80 -4.60 -24.97
CA PRO A 229 -7.85 -4.82 -23.97
C PRO A 229 -8.61 -6.15 -24.14
N LYS A 230 -8.76 -6.64 -25.39
CA LYS A 230 -9.40 -7.93 -25.64
C LYS A 230 -8.56 -9.10 -25.13
N CYS A 231 -7.26 -9.11 -25.45
CA CYS A 231 -6.35 -10.19 -25.05
C CYS A 231 -6.15 -10.23 -23.53
N SER A 232 -5.96 -9.06 -22.89
CA SER A 232 -5.91 -8.97 -21.43
C SER A 232 -7.22 -9.39 -20.75
N GLY A 233 -8.37 -9.04 -21.35
CA GLY A 233 -9.70 -9.31 -20.81
C GLY A 233 -10.13 -10.77 -20.84
N SER A 234 -10.07 -11.46 -22.00
CA SER A 234 -10.53 -12.85 -22.15
C SER A 234 -9.43 -13.87 -21.97
N GLU A 235 -8.32 -13.71 -22.69
CA GLU A 235 -7.30 -14.77 -22.82
C GLU A 235 -6.50 -14.95 -21.54
N VAL A 236 -5.96 -13.85 -20.99
CA VAL A 236 -5.19 -13.90 -19.76
C VAL A 236 -6.08 -14.28 -18.56
N LEU A 237 -7.33 -13.85 -18.57
CA LEU A 237 -8.30 -14.20 -17.54
C LEU A 237 -8.65 -15.69 -17.54
N SER A 238 -8.77 -16.29 -18.73
CA SER A 238 -8.92 -17.74 -18.91
C SER A 238 -7.72 -18.49 -18.30
N LEU A 239 -6.51 -18.05 -18.62
CA LEU A 239 -5.27 -18.63 -18.07
C LEU A 239 -5.25 -18.58 -16.53
N ILE A 240 -5.56 -17.44 -15.92
CA ILE A 240 -5.55 -17.28 -14.45
C ILE A 240 -6.56 -18.21 -13.76
N ARG A 241 -7.66 -18.55 -14.43
CA ARG A 241 -8.72 -19.39 -13.85
C ARG A 241 -8.41 -20.87 -13.99
N GLU A 242 -7.81 -21.25 -15.11
CA GLU A 242 -7.80 -22.63 -15.56
C GLU A 242 -6.40 -23.23 -15.65
N ALA A 243 -5.36 -22.44 -15.91
CA ALA A 243 -4.04 -22.95 -16.27
C ALA A 243 -3.33 -23.66 -15.11
N ARG A 244 -3.71 -23.37 -13.85
CA ARG A 244 -3.18 -24.07 -12.67
C ARG A 244 -3.31 -25.60 -12.72
N LYS A 245 -4.43 -26.10 -13.28
CA LYS A 245 -4.70 -27.56 -13.32
C LYS A 245 -3.80 -28.30 -14.31
N VAL A 246 -3.18 -27.55 -15.22
CA VAL A 246 -2.29 -28.07 -16.25
C VAL A 246 -0.84 -27.63 -16.03
N GLY A 247 -0.50 -27.18 -14.82
CA GLY A 247 0.89 -26.89 -14.43
C GLY A 247 1.47 -25.63 -15.09
N LEU A 248 0.63 -24.68 -15.49
CA LEU A 248 1.08 -23.39 -16.02
C LEU A 248 0.80 -22.30 -14.99
N ARG A 249 1.86 -21.59 -14.58
CA ARG A 249 1.85 -20.49 -13.61
C ARG A 249 2.08 -19.17 -14.32
N LEU A 250 1.41 -18.14 -13.82
CA LEU A 250 1.60 -16.76 -14.29
C LEU A 250 2.09 -15.89 -13.13
N ILE A 251 3.11 -15.08 -13.38
CA ILE A 251 3.55 -13.99 -12.50
C ILE A 251 3.30 -12.69 -13.25
N LEU A 252 2.35 -11.89 -12.78
CA LEU A 252 2.00 -10.61 -13.39
C LEU A 252 2.75 -9.49 -12.67
N ILE A 253 3.54 -8.71 -13.39
CA ILE A 253 4.18 -7.51 -12.85
C ILE A 253 3.34 -6.31 -13.26
N VAL A 254 2.84 -5.58 -12.26
CA VAL A 254 1.80 -4.57 -12.45
C VAL A 254 2.11 -3.28 -11.69
N GLN A 255 1.60 -2.16 -12.21
CA GLN A 255 1.78 -0.85 -11.59
C GLN A 255 0.62 -0.44 -10.66
N SER A 256 -0.49 -1.19 -10.68
CA SER A 256 -1.70 -0.91 -9.92
C SER A 256 -2.40 -2.20 -9.51
N ASP A 257 -3.15 -2.17 -8.40
CA ASP A 257 -3.95 -3.30 -7.92
C ASP A 257 -5.47 -3.15 -8.21
N LEU A 258 -5.84 -2.16 -9.01
CA LEU A 258 -7.21 -1.89 -9.44
C LEU A 258 -7.57 -2.72 -10.68
N LEU A 259 -8.63 -3.53 -10.60
CA LEU A 259 -9.07 -4.42 -11.72
C LEU A 259 -9.37 -3.70 -13.04
N LYS A 260 -9.72 -2.40 -12.98
CA LYS A 260 -9.94 -1.57 -14.17
C LYS A 260 -8.69 -1.46 -15.04
N ASP A 261 -7.52 -1.43 -14.42
CA ASP A 261 -6.24 -1.28 -15.14
C ASP A 261 -5.86 -2.59 -15.86
N PHE A 262 -6.42 -3.72 -15.42
CA PHE A 262 -6.29 -5.03 -16.04
C PHE A 262 -7.35 -5.29 -17.12
N LYS A 263 -8.32 -4.38 -17.29
CA LYS A 263 -9.54 -4.58 -18.09
C LYS A 263 -10.39 -5.77 -17.61
N TRP A 264 -10.42 -6.00 -16.29
CA TRP A 264 -11.18 -7.07 -15.64
C TRP A 264 -12.38 -6.56 -14.82
N GLU A 265 -13.00 -5.48 -15.27
CA GLU A 265 -14.17 -4.91 -14.61
C GLU A 265 -15.30 -5.94 -14.52
N GLY A 266 -15.94 -6.06 -13.35
CA GLY A 266 -16.96 -7.08 -13.08
C GLY A 266 -16.43 -8.50 -12.78
N GLN A 267 -15.13 -8.76 -12.95
CA GLN A 267 -14.53 -10.10 -12.79
C GLN A 267 -13.85 -10.28 -11.42
N GLY A 268 -14.48 -9.82 -10.33
CA GLY A 268 -13.89 -9.83 -8.98
C GLY A 268 -13.43 -11.21 -8.47
N ALA A 269 -14.02 -12.30 -8.99
CA ALA A 269 -13.58 -13.66 -8.68
C ALA A 269 -12.16 -13.97 -9.19
N ALA A 270 -11.73 -13.36 -10.28
CA ALA A 270 -10.38 -13.54 -10.80
C ALA A 270 -9.31 -13.00 -9.84
N ARG A 271 -9.63 -11.91 -9.12
CA ARG A 271 -8.75 -11.37 -8.08
C ARG A 271 -8.40 -12.41 -7.01
N LYS A 272 -9.33 -13.32 -6.68
CA LYS A 272 -9.15 -14.40 -5.71
C LYS A 272 -8.30 -15.56 -6.24
N SER A 273 -8.10 -15.63 -7.56
CA SER A 273 -7.24 -16.64 -8.19
C SER A 273 -5.78 -16.19 -8.26
N LEU A 274 -5.51 -14.92 -7.94
CA LEU A 274 -4.19 -14.34 -7.80
C LEU A 274 -3.83 -14.19 -6.33
N ARG A 275 -2.56 -14.45 -6.03
CA ARG A 275 -1.92 -13.99 -4.80
C ARG A 275 -1.31 -12.63 -5.06
N TRP A 276 -1.41 -11.70 -4.12
CA TRP A 276 -0.96 -10.32 -4.33
C TRP A 276 0.25 -10.01 -3.47
N ALA A 277 1.42 -9.86 -4.08
CA ALA A 277 2.59 -9.29 -3.43
C ALA A 277 2.62 -7.78 -3.68
N ARG A 278 2.41 -7.00 -2.61
CA ARG A 278 2.48 -5.54 -2.64
C ARG A 278 3.82 -5.08 -2.12
N LEU A 279 4.43 -4.11 -2.78
CA LEU A 279 5.73 -3.54 -2.44
C LEU A 279 5.59 -2.04 -2.10
N GLY A 280 6.52 -1.54 -1.28
CA GLY A 280 6.67 -0.11 -0.98
C GLY A 280 5.37 0.51 -0.45
N GLU A 281 4.98 1.63 -1.05
CA GLU A 281 3.79 2.39 -0.65
C GLU A 281 2.50 1.58 -0.79
N PHE A 282 2.42 0.66 -1.77
CA PHE A 282 1.25 -0.22 -1.91
C PHE A 282 1.12 -1.17 -0.72
N ALA A 283 2.24 -1.67 -0.17
CA ALA A 283 2.24 -2.51 1.01
C ALA A 283 1.79 -1.71 2.25
N ALA A 284 2.39 -0.54 2.47
CA ALA A 284 2.09 0.34 3.60
C ALA A 284 0.63 0.84 3.61
N SER A 285 0.13 1.28 2.45
CA SER A 285 -1.24 1.73 2.25
C SER A 285 -2.24 0.60 2.50
N TYR A 286 -1.97 -0.60 1.97
CA TYR A 286 -2.83 -1.76 2.19
C TYR A 286 -2.84 -2.19 3.66
N ALA A 287 -1.68 -2.23 4.32
CA ALA A 287 -1.57 -2.55 5.75
C ALA A 287 -2.39 -1.58 6.61
N SER A 288 -2.34 -0.28 6.29
CA SER A 288 -3.14 0.75 6.97
C SER A 288 -4.65 0.51 6.83
N GLY A 289 -5.10 -0.13 5.75
CA GLY A 289 -6.50 -0.49 5.55
C GLY A 289 -6.98 -1.72 6.33
N LEU A 290 -6.07 -2.54 6.88
CA LEU A 290 -6.41 -3.81 7.55
C LEU A 290 -6.87 -3.65 9.01
N LYS A 291 -6.80 -2.44 9.58
CA LYS A 291 -7.12 -2.15 11.00
C LYS A 291 -6.28 -2.94 11.99
N ASP A 292 -5.07 -3.33 11.60
CA ASP A 292 -4.08 -3.97 12.44
C ASP A 292 -2.89 -3.01 12.59
N GLU A 293 -2.84 -2.29 13.72
CA GLU A 293 -1.80 -1.27 13.95
C GLU A 293 -0.41 -1.91 14.11
N ASN A 294 -0.31 -3.13 14.65
CA ASN A 294 0.98 -3.81 14.80
C ASN A 294 1.54 -4.18 13.43
N LEU A 295 0.71 -4.74 12.55
CA LEU A 295 1.10 -5.05 11.17
C LEU A 295 1.51 -3.77 10.42
N LYS A 296 0.73 -2.70 10.55
CA LYS A 296 1.04 -1.42 9.92
C LYS A 296 2.40 -0.89 10.38
N ILE A 297 2.63 -0.80 11.69
CA ILE A 297 3.90 -0.34 12.26
C ILE A 297 5.04 -1.19 11.70
N TRP A 298 4.90 -2.53 11.76
CA TRP A 298 5.91 -3.46 11.26
C TRP A 298 6.22 -3.26 9.78
N VAL A 299 5.20 -3.15 8.93
CA VAL A 299 5.38 -2.98 7.46
C VAL A 299 6.03 -1.64 7.16
N THR A 300 5.61 -0.56 7.82
CA THR A 300 6.16 0.78 7.62
C THR A 300 7.56 0.97 8.20
N SER A 301 7.98 0.11 9.12
CA SER A 301 9.33 0.17 9.70
C SER A 301 10.38 -0.58 8.87
N GLN A 302 9.98 -1.31 7.81
CA GLN A 302 10.93 -2.00 6.93
C GLN A 302 11.51 -1.05 5.89
N ASP A 303 12.79 -1.22 5.55
CA ASP A 303 13.43 -0.50 4.43
C ASP A 303 12.77 -0.86 3.08
N TYR A 304 12.32 -2.10 2.95
CA TYR A 304 11.61 -2.62 1.78
C TYR A 304 10.29 -3.26 2.23
N PRO A 305 9.21 -2.47 2.37
CA PRO A 305 7.91 -2.97 2.77
C PRO A 305 7.37 -3.98 1.76
N ILE A 306 7.08 -5.20 2.21
CA ILE A 306 6.45 -6.25 1.39
C ILE A 306 5.28 -6.86 2.15
N LEU A 307 4.17 -7.05 1.44
CA LEU A 307 2.98 -7.71 1.98
C LEU A 307 2.38 -8.65 0.95
N VAL A 308 2.27 -9.93 1.29
CA VAL A 308 1.64 -10.97 0.45
C VAL A 308 0.24 -11.25 0.98
N ASP A 309 -0.77 -10.90 0.18
CA ASP A 309 -2.19 -10.84 0.54
C ASP A 309 -2.45 -9.96 1.76
N LYS A 310 -2.32 -10.51 2.97
CA LYS A 310 -2.49 -9.82 4.27
C LYS A 310 -1.33 -10.08 5.24
N MET A 311 -0.33 -10.82 4.80
CA MET A 311 0.79 -11.24 5.63
C MET A 311 2.02 -10.41 5.27
N PRO A 312 2.75 -9.87 6.26
CA PRO A 312 4.03 -9.24 5.98
C PRO A 312 4.99 -10.28 5.39
N ALA A 313 5.92 -9.84 4.54
CA ALA A 313 6.94 -10.72 3.98
C ALA A 313 8.29 -10.01 3.99
N PHE A 314 9.37 -10.80 4.00
CA PHE A 314 10.69 -10.33 3.61
C PHE A 314 10.94 -10.61 2.14
N LEU A 315 11.93 -9.95 1.53
CA LEU A 315 12.42 -10.38 0.24
C LEU A 315 12.90 -11.83 0.40
N PRO A 316 12.49 -12.77 -0.47
CA PRO A 316 13.03 -14.11 -0.41
C PRO A 316 14.54 -13.98 -0.68
N VAL A 317 15.38 -14.53 0.19
CA VAL A 317 16.83 -14.56 0.00
C VAL A 317 17.19 -16.03 -0.19
N PRO A 318 17.76 -16.43 -1.33
CA PRO A 318 18.14 -17.83 -1.53
C PRO A 318 19.05 -18.28 -0.38
N LEU A 319 18.72 -19.41 0.25
CA LEU A 319 19.46 -19.96 1.40
C LEU A 319 20.89 -20.41 1.03
N SER A 320 21.31 -20.26 -0.22
CA SER A 320 22.66 -20.56 -0.70
C SER A 320 23.15 -19.49 -1.66
N PRO A 321 24.41 -19.03 -1.56
CA PRO A 321 25.03 -18.21 -2.59
C PRO A 321 25.00 -19.01 -3.91
N MET A 322 24.53 -18.35 -4.96
CA MET A 322 24.26 -18.94 -6.28
C MET A 322 25.26 -20.02 -6.68
N LYS A 323 24.81 -21.27 -6.83
CA LYS A 323 25.38 -22.13 -7.87
C LYS A 323 24.99 -21.46 -9.19
N SER A 324 25.97 -21.06 -9.98
CA SER A 324 25.73 -20.50 -11.31
C SER A 324 24.76 -21.40 -12.08
N LEU A 325 23.75 -20.78 -12.70
CA LEU A 325 22.71 -21.41 -13.52
C LEU A 325 23.25 -22.28 -14.67
N GLU A 326 24.56 -22.26 -14.93
CA GLU A 326 25.25 -23.11 -15.89
C GLU A 326 25.10 -24.61 -15.58
N ALA A 327 24.92 -25.00 -14.31
CA ALA A 327 24.87 -26.41 -13.93
C ALA A 327 23.54 -27.13 -14.24
N VAL A 328 22.43 -26.41 -14.43
CA VAL A 328 21.11 -27.04 -14.71
C VAL A 328 20.95 -27.45 -16.17
N SER A 329 21.71 -26.84 -17.09
CA SER A 329 21.68 -27.15 -18.53
C SER A 329 22.23 -28.55 -18.88
N ASN A 330 22.98 -29.18 -17.96
CA ASN A 330 23.63 -30.46 -18.22
C ASN A 330 22.87 -31.69 -17.68
N SER A 331 21.82 -31.53 -16.86
CA SER A 331 21.04 -32.68 -16.35
C SER A 331 19.77 -32.99 -17.15
N THR A 332 19.34 -32.11 -18.05
CA THR A 332 18.15 -32.33 -18.90
C THR A 332 18.42 -33.25 -20.09
N LYS A 333 19.69 -33.40 -20.54
CA LYS A 333 20.03 -34.24 -21.70
C LYS A 333 19.65 -35.72 -21.52
N ASP A 334 19.65 -36.23 -20.29
CA ASP A 334 19.35 -37.65 -20.03
C ASP A 334 17.84 -37.95 -19.98
N ASN A 335 16.99 -36.95 -19.68
CA ASN A 335 15.53 -37.13 -19.62
C ASN A 335 14.85 -36.94 -20.99
N HIS A 336 15.42 -36.14 -21.89
CA HIS A 336 14.87 -35.94 -23.23
C HIS A 336 14.96 -37.22 -24.11
N SER A 337 15.96 -38.06 -23.89
CA SER A 337 16.12 -39.36 -24.57
C SER A 337 15.00 -40.36 -24.23
N ALA A 338 14.61 -40.43 -22.95
CA ALA A 338 13.56 -41.33 -22.50
C ALA A 338 12.16 -40.90 -22.97
N ILE A 339 11.89 -39.58 -23.02
CA ILE A 339 10.63 -39.02 -23.51
C ILE A 339 10.54 -39.12 -25.04
N ALA A 340 11.63 -38.86 -25.77
CA ALA A 340 11.67 -39.04 -27.23
C ALA A 340 11.40 -40.51 -27.63
N LYS A 341 12.01 -41.47 -26.91
CA LYS A 341 11.77 -42.90 -27.13
C LYS A 341 10.32 -43.31 -26.80
N TYR A 342 9.74 -42.77 -25.73
CA TYR A 342 8.33 -42.99 -25.37
C TYR A 342 7.35 -42.40 -26.40
N LEU A 343 7.70 -41.26 -27.02
CA LEU A 343 6.89 -40.66 -28.08
C LEU A 343 7.03 -41.42 -29.41
N GLU A 344 8.24 -41.88 -29.77
CA GLU A 344 8.45 -42.75 -30.94
C GLU A 344 7.65 -44.07 -30.83
N ASP A 345 7.57 -44.66 -29.64
CA ASP A 345 6.79 -45.88 -29.38
C ASP A 345 5.26 -45.64 -29.44
N ILE A 346 4.79 -44.41 -29.18
CA ILE A 346 3.36 -44.03 -29.28
C ILE A 346 2.95 -43.71 -30.72
N TYR A 347 3.86 -43.19 -31.55
CA TYR A 347 3.58 -42.79 -32.93
C TYR A 347 3.71 -43.92 -33.96
N GLN A 348 4.06 -45.15 -33.56
CA GLN A 348 3.92 -46.33 -34.41
C GLN A 348 2.51 -46.95 -34.31
N LEU A 349 1.52 -46.28 -34.88
CA LEU A 349 0.25 -46.92 -35.27
C LEU A 349 0.27 -47.23 -36.77
N PRO A 350 -0.05 -48.46 -37.19
CA PRO A 350 -0.11 -48.81 -38.61
C PRO A 350 -1.35 -48.17 -39.24
N GLY A 351 -1.17 -47.36 -40.29
CA GLY A 351 -2.28 -46.92 -41.15
C GLY A 351 -2.41 -45.42 -41.42
N TYR A 352 -1.32 -44.65 -41.43
CA TYR A 352 -1.34 -43.31 -42.05
C TYR A 352 -0.44 -43.31 -43.29
N GLU A 353 -1.03 -43.52 -44.45
CA GLU A 353 -0.37 -43.24 -45.74
C GLU A 353 -0.49 -41.75 -46.05
N PRO A 354 0.62 -41.02 -46.22
CA PRO A 354 0.57 -39.67 -46.76
C PRO A 354 0.15 -39.76 -48.23
N ASN A 355 -0.95 -39.09 -48.59
CA ASN A 355 -1.32 -38.92 -49.99
C ASN A 355 -0.23 -38.14 -50.72
N ASP A 356 0.53 -38.85 -51.55
CA ASP A 356 1.28 -38.28 -52.66
C ASP A 356 0.28 -37.66 -53.65
N ARG A 357 0.29 -36.33 -53.76
CA ARG A 357 -0.18 -35.64 -54.96
C ARG A 357 0.95 -34.81 -55.53
N THR A 358 1.61 -35.43 -56.49
CA THR A 358 2.45 -34.84 -57.51
C THR A 358 1.67 -33.79 -58.33
N SER A 359 2.27 -32.61 -58.41
CA SER A 359 2.39 -31.70 -59.58
C SER A 359 1.35 -31.77 -60.70
N ASP A 360 0.67 -30.64 -60.92
CA ASP A 360 0.40 -30.12 -62.26
C ASP A 360 0.59 -28.59 -62.29
N PRO A 361 1.20 -28.01 -63.35
CA PRO A 361 1.41 -26.58 -63.47
C PRO A 361 0.21 -25.90 -64.14
N VAL A 362 -0.27 -24.79 -63.58
CA VAL A 362 -1.28 -23.95 -64.23
C VAL A 362 -0.69 -22.62 -64.63
N GLN A 363 -0.92 -22.32 -65.91
CA GLN A 363 -0.41 -21.21 -66.70
C GLN A 363 -0.97 -19.85 -66.31
N ASP A 364 -0.11 -18.88 -66.61
CA ASP A 364 -0.29 -17.45 -66.81
C ASP A 364 -1.55 -17.03 -67.59
N SER A 365 -2.26 -16.02 -67.08
CA SER A 365 -2.95 -14.99 -67.88
C SER A 365 -3.52 -13.87 -66.98
N SER A 366 -2.84 -12.71 -66.98
CA SER A 366 -3.46 -11.37 -66.86
C SER A 366 -4.32 -11.09 -68.11
N PRO A 367 -5.38 -10.23 -68.11
CA PRO A 367 -5.23 -8.79 -67.85
C PRO A 367 -6.46 -8.03 -67.30
N ASP A 368 -6.25 -6.72 -67.19
CA ASP A 368 -7.20 -5.58 -67.19
C ASP A 368 -7.62 -4.93 -65.86
N ALA A 369 -7.11 -3.72 -65.71
CA ALA A 369 -7.54 -2.68 -64.78
C ALA A 369 -8.72 -1.86 -65.36
N PRO A 370 -9.46 -1.14 -64.51
CA PRO A 370 -10.02 0.15 -64.91
C PRO A 370 -9.65 1.30 -63.95
N PRO A 371 -9.72 2.57 -64.42
CA PRO A 371 -9.22 3.73 -63.71
C PRO A 371 -10.30 4.52 -62.94
N GLY A 372 -9.82 5.33 -61.99
CA GLY A 372 -10.59 6.33 -61.25
C GLY A 372 -10.38 6.19 -59.74
N ALA A 373 -10.36 7.21 -58.89
CA ALA A 373 -10.37 8.65 -59.05
C ALA A 373 -10.03 9.28 -57.67
N ASN A 374 -9.50 10.50 -57.70
CA ASN A 374 -9.63 11.58 -56.69
C ASN A 374 -8.39 11.94 -55.87
N ASP A 375 -7.76 13.02 -56.33
CA ASP A 375 -7.03 14.00 -55.55
C ASP A 375 -7.98 14.79 -54.63
N ALA A 376 -7.60 14.92 -53.36
CA ALA A 376 -7.95 16.07 -52.51
C ALA A 376 -6.87 16.26 -51.43
N PRO A 377 -6.47 17.50 -51.11
CA PRO A 377 -5.31 17.80 -50.28
C PRO A 377 -5.64 17.71 -48.79
N ILE A 378 -4.74 17.09 -48.01
CA ILE A 378 -4.78 17.14 -46.55
C ILE A 378 -3.98 18.36 -46.08
N ASP A 379 -4.73 19.26 -45.46
CA ASP A 379 -4.30 20.47 -44.78
C ASP A 379 -3.49 20.12 -43.52
N VAL A 380 -2.24 20.60 -43.45
CA VAL A 380 -1.32 20.39 -42.31
C VAL A 380 -1.45 21.61 -41.41
N SER A 381 -2.17 21.46 -40.29
CA SER A 381 -2.14 22.45 -39.21
C SER A 381 -1.15 22.03 -38.13
N GLU A 382 -0.13 22.87 -37.99
CA GLU A 382 0.83 22.91 -36.88
C GLU A 382 0.10 23.08 -35.55
N SER A 383 0.47 22.26 -34.55
CA SER A 383 0.16 22.55 -33.15
C SER A 383 1.45 22.62 -32.34
N GLN A 384 1.63 23.75 -31.66
CA GLN A 384 2.79 24.11 -30.85
C GLN A 384 2.86 23.31 -29.54
N PRO A 385 4.06 23.18 -28.93
CA PRO A 385 4.24 22.45 -27.69
C PRO A 385 3.80 23.29 -26.47
N SER A 386 3.05 22.68 -25.57
CA SER A 386 2.72 23.27 -24.27
C SER A 386 3.79 22.89 -23.23
N GLU A 387 4.44 23.91 -22.68
CA GLU A 387 5.36 23.83 -21.55
C GLU A 387 4.63 23.43 -20.25
N SER A 388 5.00 22.31 -19.63
CA SER A 388 4.56 21.98 -18.27
C SER A 388 5.54 22.56 -17.24
N LYS A 389 5.13 23.66 -16.58
CA LYS A 389 5.86 24.27 -15.47
C LYS A 389 5.84 23.41 -14.20
N GLY A 390 6.98 23.39 -13.53
CA GLY A 390 7.26 22.63 -12.30
C GLY A 390 6.33 22.94 -11.14
N ARG A 391 6.02 21.89 -10.38
CA ARG A 391 5.21 21.92 -9.17
C ARG A 391 6.15 22.04 -7.97
N THR A 392 6.14 23.18 -7.30
CA THR A 392 6.86 23.40 -6.05
C THR A 392 6.21 22.59 -4.92
N GLY A 393 7.04 21.90 -4.15
CA GLY A 393 6.64 21.11 -2.99
C GLY A 393 6.09 21.99 -1.87
N ILE A 394 4.99 21.56 -1.27
CA ILE A 394 4.47 22.10 -0.01
C ILE A 394 5.19 21.37 1.12
N SER A 395 5.81 22.15 2.00
CA SER A 395 6.58 21.69 3.14
C SER A 395 5.71 21.02 4.21
N GLU A 396 6.39 20.21 5.01
CA GLU A 396 5.95 19.23 5.98
C GLU A 396 5.36 19.81 7.29
N VAL A 397 4.66 20.96 7.23
CA VAL A 397 4.21 21.72 8.42
C VAL A 397 2.71 21.53 8.77
N ALA A 398 1.95 20.76 7.98
CA ALA A 398 0.48 20.68 8.12
C ALA A 398 -0.06 19.55 9.04
N LYS A 399 0.75 18.95 9.92
CA LYS A 399 0.30 17.77 10.71
C LYS A 399 -0.45 18.10 12.00
N GLU A 400 -0.50 19.35 12.44
CA GLU A 400 -1.30 19.77 13.59
C GLU A 400 -2.34 20.79 13.14
N GLY A 401 -3.51 20.31 12.73
CA GLY A 401 -4.64 21.17 12.41
C GLY A 401 -5.09 21.93 13.65
N PHE A 402 -5.20 23.26 13.56
CA PHE A 402 -5.91 24.05 14.56
C PHE A 402 -7.40 23.69 14.46
N PRO A 403 -8.09 23.29 15.54
CA PRO A 403 -9.52 23.05 15.46
C PRO A 403 -10.26 24.39 15.38
N ALA A 404 -10.61 24.86 14.17
CA ALA A 404 -11.45 26.06 13.97
C ALA A 404 -12.77 26.01 14.77
N ALA A 405 -13.21 24.82 15.19
CA ALA A 405 -14.36 24.64 16.09
C ALA A 405 -14.27 25.42 17.42
N LEU A 406 -13.09 25.93 17.79
CA LEU A 406 -12.89 26.72 19.01
C LEU A 406 -12.72 28.23 18.75
N LEU A 407 -12.63 28.69 17.50
CA LEU A 407 -12.43 30.09 17.18
C LEU A 407 -13.77 30.79 16.89
N PRO A 408 -14.02 31.99 17.46
CA PRO A 408 -15.19 32.79 17.08
C PRO A 408 -15.21 33.12 15.58
N LEU A 409 -16.41 33.18 14.98
CA LEU A 409 -16.62 33.48 13.54
C LEU A 409 -15.86 34.72 13.06
N HIS A 410 -15.81 35.78 13.85
CA HIS A 410 -15.11 37.03 13.50
C HIS A 410 -13.58 36.87 13.36
N GLN A 411 -13.00 35.80 13.91
CA GLN A 411 -11.56 35.50 13.79
C GLN A 411 -11.25 34.63 12.57
N LEU A 412 -12.22 33.85 12.08
CA LEU A 412 -12.02 32.95 10.94
C LEU A 412 -12.01 33.69 9.59
N ALA A 413 -12.82 34.73 9.43
CA ALA A 413 -12.89 35.51 8.19
C ALA A 413 -11.52 36.09 7.73
N PRO A 414 -10.75 36.80 8.57
CA PRO A 414 -9.43 37.30 8.16
C PRO A 414 -8.42 36.18 7.87
N MET A 415 -8.50 35.05 8.58
CA MET A 415 -7.64 33.89 8.33
C MET A 415 -7.92 33.26 6.96
N ILE A 416 -9.20 33.09 6.60
CA ILE A 416 -9.62 32.61 5.29
C ILE A 416 -9.12 33.54 4.18
N GLN A 417 -9.22 34.86 4.40
CA GLN A 417 -8.76 35.84 3.41
C GLN A 417 -7.23 35.79 3.22
N ASN A 418 -6.46 35.64 4.31
CA ASN A 418 -5.01 35.48 4.23
C ASN A 418 -4.63 34.21 3.45
N LEU A 419 -5.25 33.06 3.75
CA LEU A 419 -4.96 31.82 3.04
C LEU A 419 -5.35 31.87 1.55
N LYS A 420 -6.43 32.61 1.21
CA LYS A 420 -6.76 32.91 -0.20
C LYS A 420 -5.68 33.74 -0.88
N ASN A 421 -5.14 34.76 -0.20
CA ASN A 421 -4.05 35.59 -0.73
C ASN A 421 -2.78 34.75 -0.97
N GLU A 422 -2.55 33.71 -0.16
CA GLU A 422 -1.50 32.71 -0.35
C GLU A 422 -1.82 31.66 -1.44
N ARG A 423 -2.89 31.87 -2.22
CA ARG A 423 -3.33 30.98 -3.31
C ARG A 423 -3.73 29.57 -2.85
N GLN A 424 -4.11 29.38 -1.59
CA GLN A 424 -4.69 28.13 -1.13
C GLN A 424 -6.10 27.98 -1.71
N ASN A 425 -6.40 26.81 -2.29
CA ASN A 425 -7.75 26.51 -2.73
C ASN A 425 -8.66 26.15 -1.55
N GLN A 426 -9.98 26.17 -1.75
CA GLN A 426 -10.96 25.89 -0.69
C GLN A 426 -10.69 24.58 0.06
N ALA A 427 -10.29 23.51 -0.63
CA ALA A 427 -10.02 22.23 0.03
C ALA A 427 -8.79 22.28 0.93
N GLN A 428 -7.75 23.01 0.53
CA GLN A 428 -6.56 23.26 1.35
C GLN A 428 -6.88 24.12 2.57
N ILE A 429 -7.69 25.17 2.40
CA ILE A 429 -8.12 26.02 3.52
C ILE A 429 -8.96 25.22 4.53
N ILE A 430 -9.86 24.36 4.06
CA ILE A 430 -10.65 23.48 4.92
C ILE A 430 -9.76 22.49 5.67
N ALA A 431 -8.77 21.90 5.00
CA ALA A 431 -7.82 21.00 5.64
C ALA A 431 -7.00 21.72 6.72
N LEU A 432 -6.55 22.96 6.48
CA LEU A 432 -5.75 23.73 7.43
C LEU A 432 -6.56 24.21 8.64
N LEU A 433 -7.75 24.75 8.42
CA LEU A 433 -8.55 25.37 9.48
C LEU A 433 -9.44 24.36 10.22
N TRP A 434 -9.93 23.30 9.57
CA TRP A 434 -10.79 22.31 10.23
C TRP A 434 -10.10 20.96 10.48
N GLY A 435 -8.90 20.74 9.95
CA GLY A 435 -8.22 19.44 10.06
C GLY A 435 -8.91 18.34 9.25
N ILE A 436 -9.73 18.70 8.24
CA ILE A 436 -10.54 17.75 7.46
C ILE A 436 -10.07 17.72 6.01
N SER A 437 -9.61 16.55 5.56
CA SER A 437 -9.24 16.34 4.15
C SER A 437 -10.46 16.23 3.24
N LYS A 438 -10.29 16.61 1.97
CA LYS A 438 -11.33 16.50 0.94
C LYS A 438 -11.74 15.05 0.74
N GLY A 439 -13.04 14.76 0.84
CA GLY A 439 -13.60 13.45 0.58
C GLY A 439 -15.12 13.40 0.74
N GLY A 440 -15.74 12.26 0.45
CA GLY A 440 -17.19 12.04 0.57
C GLY A 440 -17.71 11.87 2.01
N ASN A 441 -17.00 12.38 3.02
CA ASN A 441 -17.41 12.27 4.43
C ASN A 441 -18.35 13.43 4.80
N PRO A 442 -19.47 13.18 5.49
CA PRO A 442 -20.37 14.22 6.03
C PRO A 442 -19.67 15.40 6.73
N LYS A 443 -18.55 15.14 7.44
CA LYS A 443 -17.77 16.18 8.11
C LYS A 443 -17.19 17.21 7.14
N TYR A 444 -16.73 16.78 5.96
CA TYR A 444 -16.18 17.68 4.94
C TYR A 444 -17.27 18.58 4.36
N TYR A 445 -18.45 18.03 4.07
CA TYR A 445 -19.58 18.82 3.57
C TYR A 445 -20.04 19.88 4.58
N LYS A 446 -20.09 19.54 5.88
CA LYS A 446 -20.38 20.52 6.93
C LYS A 446 -19.34 21.65 6.99
N ALA A 447 -18.04 21.32 6.88
CA ALA A 447 -16.98 22.32 6.84
C ALA A 447 -17.05 23.20 5.58
N VAL A 448 -17.49 22.64 4.44
CA VAL A 448 -17.75 23.40 3.21
C VAL A 448 -18.89 24.41 3.40
N GLU A 449 -19.97 24.03 4.07
CA GLU A 449 -21.10 24.92 4.37
C GLU A 449 -20.69 26.06 5.31
N GLU A 450 -19.97 25.74 6.39
CA GLU A 450 -19.46 26.73 7.34
C GLU A 450 -18.48 27.72 6.68
N PHE A 451 -17.56 27.21 5.85
CA PHE A 451 -16.65 28.03 5.06
C PHE A 451 -17.39 29.00 4.12
N LYS A 452 -18.50 28.58 3.51
CA LYS A 452 -19.33 29.45 2.66
C LYS A 452 -20.05 30.51 3.47
N SER A 453 -20.66 30.13 4.60
CA SER A 453 -21.35 31.07 5.49
C SER A 453 -20.43 32.18 6.00
N ILE A 454 -19.16 31.86 6.32
CA ILE A 454 -18.16 32.85 6.74
C ILE A 454 -17.79 33.82 5.61
N GLN A 455 -17.86 33.40 4.35
CA GLN A 455 -17.57 34.27 3.20
C GLN A 455 -18.70 35.19 2.81
N GLU A 456 -19.93 34.82 3.18
CA GLU A 456 -21.13 35.60 2.93
C GLU A 456 -21.41 36.62 4.06
N SER A 457 -20.77 36.45 5.23
CA SER A 457 -20.85 37.33 6.40
C SER A 457 -19.78 38.41 6.35
#